data_AF-A0A7Y5SJ17-F1
#
_entry.id   AF-A0A7Y5SJ17-F1
#
_cell.length_a   1.000
_cell.length_b   1.000
_cell.length_c   1.000
_cell.angle_alpha   90.00
_cell.angle_beta   90.00
_cell.angle_gamma   90.00
#
_symmetry.space_group_name_H-M   'P 1'
#
loop_
_entity.id
_entity.type
_entity.pdbx_description
1 polymer ?
#
loop_
_entity_poly.entity_id
_entity_poly.type
_entity_poly.pdbx_seq_one_letter_code
_entity_poly.pdbx_strand_id
1 'polypeptide(L)'
;MKATASIFGFSLLAGTMLLAGCAEPSGPAAPQQSPAAQSAAGPAGEPNDEVRQALAKLSAEDRAIAEKQKVCPVSGEPLGSMGTPYKVTVKGRDVFLCCDGCEEEIKAHPDKYLAKLPE
;
A
#
# COMPACT_ATOMS: atom_id res chain seq x y z
N MET A 1 23.66 12.18 67.86
CA MET A 1 23.93 13.64 67.81
C MET A 1 23.16 14.16 66.59
N LYS A 2 21.85 14.37 66.72
CA LYS A 2 21.20 15.67 66.89
C LYS A 2 21.54 16.67 65.77
N ALA A 3 20.67 16.76 64.76
CA ALA A 3 20.16 18.02 64.21
C ALA A 3 18.90 17.68 63.37
N THR A 4 17.67 17.88 63.86
CA THR A 4 16.88 19.15 63.85
C THR A 4 16.41 19.47 62.43
N ALA A 5 15.15 19.15 62.10
CA ALA A 5 14.01 20.10 61.96
C ALA A 5 14.17 21.05 60.74
N SER A 6 13.18 21.34 59.89
CA SER A 6 11.78 21.64 60.18
C SER A 6 11.02 21.93 58.87
N ILE A 7 9.74 21.55 58.84
CA ILE A 7 8.58 22.35 58.38
C ILE A 7 8.51 22.74 56.89
N PHE A 8 7.73 21.97 56.13
CA PHE A 8 6.59 22.44 55.32
C PHE A 8 5.66 21.22 55.23
N GLY A 9 4.61 21.13 56.04
CA GLY A 9 3.43 21.93 55.81
C GLY A 9 2.67 21.42 54.59
N PHE A 10 2.30 20.13 54.57
CA PHE A 10 1.31 19.65 53.61
C PHE A 10 0.15 19.03 54.37
N SER A 11 -0.86 19.88 54.48
CA SER A 11 -2.13 19.69 55.12
C SER A 11 -2.76 18.36 54.74
N LEU A 12 -3.25 17.67 55.77
CA LEU A 12 -4.25 16.62 55.66
C LEU A 12 -5.42 17.11 54.80
N LEU A 13 -5.50 16.63 53.55
CA LEU A 13 -6.78 16.31 52.95
C LEU A 13 -6.77 14.84 52.56
N ALA A 14 -7.43 14.07 53.42
CA ALA A 14 -8.02 12.81 53.07
C ALA A 14 -8.86 13.00 51.81
N GLY A 15 -8.42 12.37 50.72
CA GLY A 15 -9.13 12.31 49.45
C GLY A 15 -9.10 10.89 48.94
N THR A 16 -10.02 10.08 49.45
CA THR A 16 -10.42 8.79 48.87
C THR A 16 -10.86 8.99 47.42
N MET A 17 -10.12 8.48 46.45
CA MET A 17 -10.72 8.10 45.17
C MET A 17 -9.91 7.01 44.45
N LEU A 18 -10.56 5.84 44.38
CA LEU A 18 -10.55 4.77 43.37
C LEU A 18 -9.22 4.52 42.62
N LEU A 19 -8.54 3.41 42.92
CA LEU A 19 -8.66 2.11 42.22
C LEU A 19 -8.68 2.18 40.68
N ALA A 20 -7.65 1.53 40.12
CA ALA A 20 -7.47 1.05 38.75
C ALA A 20 -6.95 2.06 37.71
N GLY A 21 -5.63 2.17 37.63
CA GLY A 21 -4.94 2.77 36.50
C GLY A 21 -3.52 2.25 36.34
N CYS A 22 -3.28 1.64 35.16
CA CYS A 22 -1.98 1.39 34.51
C CYS A 22 -1.26 0.06 34.82
N ALA A 23 -1.63 -0.99 34.08
CA ALA A 23 -0.70 -1.77 33.25
C ALA A 23 -1.46 -2.84 32.44
N GLU A 24 -1.61 -2.69 31.12
CA GLU A 24 -0.98 -3.59 30.15
C GLU A 24 -1.21 -3.15 28.69
N PRO A 25 -0.18 -3.28 27.82
CA PRO A 25 -0.09 -2.61 26.54
C PRO A 25 -0.71 -3.48 25.44
N SER A 26 -1.82 -3.04 24.88
CA SER A 26 -2.31 -3.54 23.59
C SER A 26 -2.04 -2.46 22.56
N GLY A 27 -0.92 -2.62 21.85
CA GLY A 27 -0.47 -1.68 20.82
C GLY A 27 -1.51 -1.48 19.71
N PRO A 28 -1.41 -0.38 18.96
CA PRO A 28 -2.32 -0.10 17.87
C PRO A 28 -2.24 -1.24 16.85
N ALA A 29 -3.41 -1.83 16.60
CA ALA A 29 -3.66 -2.70 15.47
C ALA A 29 -3.09 -2.06 14.20
N ALA A 30 -2.46 -2.91 13.40
CA ALA A 30 -2.01 -2.67 12.04
C ALA A 30 -3.02 -1.81 11.24
N PRO A 31 -2.53 -0.98 10.30
CA PRO A 31 -3.33 0.05 9.69
C PRO A 31 -4.55 -0.55 9.00
N GLN A 32 -5.69 0.05 9.34
CA GLN A 32 -6.99 -0.17 8.74
C GLN A 32 -6.92 0.09 7.23
N GLN A 33 -6.97 -0.96 6.40
CA GLN A 33 -7.50 -0.88 5.02
C GLN A 33 -8.22 -2.19 4.68
N SER A 34 -9.44 -2.33 5.18
CA SER A 34 -10.51 -2.93 4.39
C SER A 34 -11.43 -1.79 3.95
N PRO A 35 -11.61 -1.58 2.65
CA PRO A 35 -12.82 -0.94 2.17
C PRO A 35 -13.48 -1.82 1.11
N ALA A 36 -14.27 -2.78 1.56
CA ALA A 36 -15.39 -3.29 0.76
C ALA A 36 -16.48 -2.19 0.70
N ALA A 37 -16.20 -1.04 0.09
CA ALA A 37 -17.17 0.00 -0.30
C ALA A 37 -16.50 1.28 -0.84
N GLN A 38 -15.60 1.19 -1.83
CA GLN A 38 -15.33 2.35 -2.70
C GLN A 38 -15.22 1.89 -4.15
N SER A 39 -16.40 1.61 -4.72
CA SER A 39 -16.62 1.61 -6.16
C SER A 39 -16.93 3.04 -6.57
N ALA A 40 -15.98 3.68 -7.24
CA ALA A 40 -16.22 4.74 -8.19
C ALA A 40 -15.00 4.79 -9.10
N ALA A 41 -15.22 4.62 -10.41
CA ALA A 41 -14.22 4.83 -11.44
C ALA A 41 -13.57 6.22 -11.24
N GLY A 42 -12.35 6.23 -10.71
CA GLY A 42 -11.53 7.43 -10.62
C GLY A 42 -10.94 7.77 -11.99
N PRO A 43 -10.58 9.04 -12.23
CA PRO A 43 -9.97 9.44 -13.49
C PRO A 43 -8.66 8.67 -13.65
N ALA A 44 -8.47 8.08 -14.84
CA ALA A 44 -7.18 7.57 -15.25
C ALA A 44 -6.13 8.68 -15.08
N GLY A 45 -5.27 8.60 -14.06
CA GLY A 45 -4.26 9.65 -13.89
C GLY A 45 -3.45 9.68 -12.59
N GLU A 46 -3.98 9.25 -11.44
CA GLU A 46 -3.23 9.32 -10.17
C GLU A 46 -3.08 7.94 -9.53
N PRO A 47 -1.84 7.48 -9.22
CA PRO A 47 -1.63 6.23 -8.52
C PRO A 47 -2.11 6.39 -7.07
N ASN A 48 -3.30 5.83 -6.80
CA ASN A 48 -3.80 5.68 -5.44
C ASN A 48 -2.82 4.82 -4.60
N ASP A 49 -2.96 4.83 -3.28
CA ASP A 49 -2.06 4.06 -2.39
C ASP A 49 -1.99 2.57 -2.76
N GLU A 50 -3.08 2.00 -3.29
CA GLU A 50 -3.16 0.61 -3.71
C GLU A 50 -2.28 0.31 -4.95
N VAL A 51 -2.36 1.17 -5.97
CA VAL A 51 -1.50 1.10 -7.16
C VAL A 51 -0.02 1.24 -6.76
N ARG A 52 0.29 2.16 -5.85
CA ARG A 52 1.67 2.31 -5.33
C ARG A 52 2.14 1.05 -4.60
N GLN A 53 1.31 0.47 -3.74
CA GLN A 53 1.62 -0.76 -3.02
C GLN A 53 1.77 -1.96 -3.96
N ALA A 54 0.94 -2.05 -5.00
CA ALA A 54 1.02 -3.09 -6.01
C ALA A 54 2.34 -3.01 -6.80
N LEU A 55 2.72 -1.82 -7.24
CA LEU A 55 4.00 -1.59 -7.93
C LEU A 55 5.20 -1.80 -7.01
N ALA A 56 5.09 -1.46 -5.73
CA ALA A 56 6.16 -1.66 -4.74
C ALA A 56 6.56 -3.13 -4.53
N LYS A 57 5.68 -4.08 -4.87
CA LYS A 57 5.96 -5.53 -4.81
C LYS A 57 6.85 -6.02 -5.96
N LEU A 58 7.01 -5.23 -7.01
CA LEU A 58 7.92 -5.54 -8.12
C LEU A 58 9.38 -5.26 -7.73
N SER A 59 10.31 -5.91 -8.44
CA SER A 59 11.72 -5.53 -8.40
C SER A 59 11.89 -4.07 -8.87
N ALA A 60 13.00 -3.42 -8.52
CA ALA A 60 13.22 -2.03 -8.92
C ALA A 60 13.25 -1.85 -10.45
N GLU A 61 13.81 -2.83 -11.17
CA GLU A 61 13.87 -2.86 -12.63
C GLU A 61 12.47 -3.06 -13.24
N ASP A 62 11.75 -4.08 -12.77
CA ASP A 62 10.39 -4.38 -13.24
C ASP A 62 9.43 -3.21 -12.95
N ARG A 63 9.55 -2.59 -11.76
CA ARG A 63 8.75 -1.42 -11.39
C ARG A 63 9.00 -0.26 -12.34
N ALA A 64 10.26 0.02 -12.70
CA ALA A 64 10.57 1.12 -13.62
C ALA A 64 9.95 0.90 -15.01
N ILE A 65 9.94 -0.34 -15.50
CA ILE A 65 9.29 -0.68 -16.78
C ILE A 65 7.76 -0.54 -16.65
N ALA A 66 7.16 -1.07 -15.58
CA ALA A 66 5.73 -0.94 -15.33
C ALA A 66 5.27 0.51 -15.17
N GLU A 67 6.06 1.36 -14.51
CA GLU A 67 5.80 2.80 -14.35
C GLU A 67 5.97 3.58 -15.66
N LYS A 68 6.88 3.16 -16.55
CA LYS A 68 6.98 3.71 -17.90
C LYS A 68 5.77 3.31 -18.74
N GLN A 69 5.33 2.05 -18.62
CA GLN A 69 4.22 1.49 -19.38
C GLN A 69 2.86 2.06 -18.92
N LYS A 70 2.63 2.16 -17.61
CA LYS A 70 1.42 2.64 -16.90
C LYS A 70 0.13 1.88 -17.16
N VAL A 71 -0.08 1.35 -18.36
CA VAL A 71 -1.37 0.82 -18.83
C VAL A 71 -1.17 -0.57 -19.44
N CYS A 72 -2.10 -1.47 -19.17
CA CYS A 72 -2.14 -2.80 -19.79
C CYS A 72 -2.45 -2.67 -21.29
N PRO A 73 -1.62 -3.20 -22.21
CA PRO A 73 -1.84 -3.06 -23.65
C PRO A 73 -3.08 -3.85 -24.14
N VAL A 74 -3.47 -4.88 -23.40
CA VAL A 74 -4.61 -5.75 -23.71
C VAL A 74 -5.92 -5.08 -23.32
N SER A 75 -6.12 -4.83 -22.02
CA SER A 75 -7.38 -4.31 -21.48
C SER A 75 -7.49 -2.78 -21.51
N GLY A 76 -6.37 -2.05 -21.54
CA GLY A 76 -6.36 -0.60 -21.38
C GLY A 76 -6.47 -0.12 -19.92
N GLU A 77 -6.47 -1.04 -18.95
CA GLU A 77 -6.56 -0.73 -17.53
C GLU A 77 -5.19 -0.29 -16.96
N PRO A 78 -5.15 0.61 -15.95
CA PRO A 78 -3.91 1.01 -15.31
C PRO A 78 -3.22 -0.15 -14.59
N LEU A 79 -1.90 -0.26 -14.74
CA LEU A 79 -1.11 -1.24 -14.02
C LEU A 79 -1.14 -0.93 -12.52
N GLY A 80 -1.41 -1.95 -11.71
CA GLY A 80 -1.56 -1.80 -10.26
C GLY A 80 -3.01 -1.69 -9.79
N SER A 81 -3.98 -1.40 -10.66
CA SER A 81 -5.40 -1.31 -10.25
C SER A 81 -6.04 -2.66 -9.93
N MET A 82 -5.46 -3.74 -10.44
CA MET A 82 -5.88 -5.13 -10.20
C MET A 82 -4.91 -5.88 -9.29
N GLY A 83 -4.06 -5.15 -8.54
CA GLY A 83 -2.97 -5.71 -7.76
C GLY A 83 -1.65 -5.74 -8.52
N THR A 84 -0.72 -6.60 -8.09
CA THR A 84 0.65 -6.64 -8.62
C THR A 84 0.64 -6.95 -10.13
N PRO A 85 1.23 -6.09 -10.97
CA PRO A 85 1.28 -6.33 -12.41
C PRO A 85 1.96 -7.67 -12.76
N TYR A 86 1.39 -8.38 -13.74
CA TYR A 86 1.91 -9.64 -14.21
C TYR A 86 2.94 -9.43 -15.32
N LYS A 87 4.17 -9.89 -15.12
CA LYS A 87 5.23 -9.77 -16.13
C LYS A 87 5.16 -10.92 -17.13
N VAL A 88 5.20 -10.60 -18.41
CA VAL A 88 5.33 -11.55 -19.51
C VAL A 88 6.39 -11.06 -20.50
N THR A 89 7.23 -11.97 -20.98
CA THR A 89 8.19 -11.67 -22.05
C THR A 89 7.57 -12.07 -23.39
N VAL A 90 7.39 -11.10 -24.28
CA VAL A 90 6.79 -11.30 -25.61
C VAL A 90 7.76 -10.77 -26.67
N LYS A 91 8.18 -11.64 -27.60
CA LYS A 91 9.20 -11.31 -28.63
C LYS A 91 10.49 -10.70 -28.05
N GLY A 92 10.91 -11.15 -26.87
CA GLY A 92 12.13 -10.66 -26.20
C GLY A 92 11.97 -9.30 -25.50
N ARG A 93 10.74 -8.76 -25.43
CA ARG A 93 10.40 -7.56 -24.67
C ARG A 93 9.61 -7.93 -23.43
N ASP A 94 10.04 -7.41 -22.27
CA ASP A 94 9.28 -7.53 -21.03
C ASP A 94 8.09 -6.55 -21.07
N VAL A 95 6.89 -7.10 -20.83
CA VAL A 95 5.61 -6.39 -20.85
C VAL A 95 4.87 -6.69 -19.57
N PHE A 96 4.22 -5.68 -19.00
CA PHE A 96 3.40 -5.85 -17.81
C PHE A 96 1.92 -5.88 -18.17
N LEU A 97 1.18 -6.79 -17.56
CA LEU A 97 -0.26 -6.92 -17.70
C LEU A 97 -0.93 -6.57 -16.37
N CYS A 98 -2.18 -6.13 -16.42
CA CYS A 98 -2.96 -5.88 -15.21
C CYS A 98 -3.25 -7.18 -14.42
N CYS A 99 -3.31 -8.33 -15.11
CA CYS A 99 -3.55 -9.65 -14.54
C CYS A 99 -3.03 -10.77 -15.46
N ASP A 100 -3.01 -12.01 -14.97
CA ASP A 100 -2.63 -13.22 -15.71
C ASP A 100 -3.59 -13.52 -16.88
N GLY A 101 -4.88 -13.19 -16.74
CA GLY A 101 -5.89 -13.43 -17.78
C GLY A 101 -5.64 -12.69 -19.10
N CYS A 102 -4.78 -11.67 -19.12
CA CYS A 102 -4.38 -10.97 -20.35
C CYS A 102 -3.24 -11.69 -21.11
N GLU A 103 -2.62 -12.72 -20.54
CA GLU A 103 -1.43 -13.37 -21.11
C GLU A 103 -1.72 -14.10 -22.43
N GLU A 104 -2.83 -14.83 -22.49
CA GLU A 104 -3.19 -15.59 -23.70
C GLU A 104 -3.41 -14.64 -24.88
N GLU A 105 -4.09 -13.53 -24.64
CA GLU A 105 -4.45 -12.54 -25.65
C GLU A 105 -3.21 -11.83 -26.23
N ILE A 106 -2.25 -11.44 -25.38
CA ILE A 106 -1.00 -10.82 -25.86
C ILE A 106 -0.12 -11.82 -26.61
N LYS A 107 -0.12 -13.10 -26.21
CA LYS A 107 0.63 -14.15 -26.92
C LYS A 107 0.00 -14.52 -28.25
N ALA A 108 -1.32 -14.46 -28.37
CA ALA A 108 -2.04 -14.73 -29.61
C ALA A 108 -1.83 -13.61 -30.65
N HIS A 109 -1.75 -12.35 -30.19
CA HIS A 109 -1.63 -11.19 -31.07
C HIS A 109 -0.50 -10.23 -30.64
N PRO A 110 0.77 -10.69 -30.60
CA PRO A 110 1.87 -9.93 -30.01
C PRO A 110 2.11 -8.60 -30.72
N ASP A 111 2.10 -8.58 -32.05
CA ASP A 111 2.34 -7.35 -32.82
C ASP A 111 1.28 -6.26 -32.57
N LYS A 112 0.02 -6.68 -32.41
CA LYS A 112 -1.12 -5.78 -32.14
C LYS A 112 -0.93 -5.04 -30.81
N TYR A 113 -0.45 -5.73 -29.78
CA TYR A 113 -0.37 -5.19 -28.42
C TYR A 113 0.98 -4.54 -28.13
N LEU A 114 2.08 -5.07 -28.67
CA LEU A 114 3.40 -4.45 -28.55
C LEU A 114 3.47 -3.07 -29.21
N ALA A 115 2.70 -2.84 -30.28
CA ALA A 115 2.59 -1.54 -30.94
C ALA A 115 1.95 -0.45 -30.05
N LYS A 116 1.26 -0.82 -28.96
CA LYS A 116 0.65 0.13 -28.02
C LYS A 116 1.60 0.55 -26.89
N LEU A 117 2.75 -0.11 -26.76
CA LEU A 117 3.69 0.15 -25.67
C LEU A 117 4.61 1.33 -26.04
N PRO A 118 4.93 2.20 -25.07
CA PRO A 118 5.89 3.28 -25.29
C PRO A 118 7.27 2.69 -25.62
N GLU A 119 7.98 3.21 -26.62
CA GLU A 119 9.34 2.78 -26.99
C GLU A 119 10.33 2.97 -25.85
#